data_AF-A0A7U9NB35-F1
#
_entry.id   AF-A0A7U9NB35-F1
#
_cell.length_a   1.000
_cell.length_b   1.000
_cell.length_c   1.000
_cell.angle_alpha   90.00
_cell.angle_beta   90.00
_cell.angle_gamma   90.00
#
_symmetry.space_group_name_H-M   'P 1'
#
loop_
_entity.id
_entity.type
_entity.pdbx_description
1 polymer ?
#
loop_
_entity_poly.entity_id
_entity_poly.type
_entity_poly.pdbx_seq_one_letter_code
_entity_poly.pdbx_strand_id
1 'polypeptide(L)'
;MPEDTLATRILNFLDGYGGKMVCSLQIYHEGLGHPDYEEPKQYDIRDINSIMKNYAAGWKAFENPRHFPPPYNRQKGWERAEPPDNGGHGESGFQPLPEGEAVQLGLPKEWLEGGKP
;
A
#
# COMPACT_ATOMS: atom_id res chain seq x y z
N MET A 1 12.98 10.97 20.83
CA MET A 1 11.94 10.14 20.17
C MET A 1 11.67 10.83 18.83
N PRO A 2 11.75 10.16 17.68
CA PRO A 2 11.28 10.79 16.45
C PRO A 2 9.78 11.03 16.62
N GLU A 3 9.35 12.28 16.50
CA GLU A 3 7.93 12.63 16.47
C GLU A 3 7.31 11.92 15.27
N ASP A 4 6.40 10.98 15.54
CA ASP A 4 5.68 10.26 14.49
C ASP A 4 4.79 11.27 13.76
N THR A 5 5.30 11.80 12.64
CA THR A 5 4.60 12.84 11.89
C THR A 5 3.34 12.25 11.28
N LEU A 6 2.30 13.08 11.10
CA LEU A 6 1.06 12.69 10.44
C LEU A 6 1.32 11.97 9.10
N ALA A 7 2.31 12.46 8.35
CA ALA A 7 2.75 11.84 7.09
C ALA A 7 3.29 10.41 7.29
N THR A 8 4.14 10.19 8.30
CA THR A 8 4.70 8.87 8.61
C THR A 8 3.60 7.86 8.91
N ARG A 9 2.62 8.25 9.72
CA ARG A 9 1.47 7.41 10.08
C ARG A 9 0.63 7.03 8.86
N ILE A 10 0.32 8.00 8.00
CA ILE A 10 -0.44 7.75 6.77
C ILE A 10 0.34 6.83 5.83
N LEU A 11 1.63 7.09 5.61
CA LEU A 11 2.46 6.27 4.73
C LEU A 11 2.60 4.83 5.26
N ASN A 12 2.76 4.66 6.57
CA ASN A 12 2.82 3.34 7.19
C ASN A 12 1.52 2.55 7.01
N PHE A 13 0.36 3.22 7.18
CA PHE A 13 -0.93 2.62 6.87
C PHE A 13 -1.04 2.19 5.40
N LEU A 14 -0.62 3.04 4.46
CA LEU A 14 -0.67 2.72 3.03
C LEU A 14 0.28 1.58 2.64
N ASP A 15 1.42 1.42 3.31
CA ASP A 15 2.36 0.33 3.07
C ASP A 15 1.74 -1.03 3.43
N GLY A 16 1.06 -1.10 4.58
CA GLY A 16 0.33 -2.31 5.01
C GLY A 16 -1.04 -2.52 4.34
N TYR A 17 -1.54 -1.54 3.59
CA TYR A 17 -2.90 -1.58 3.04
C TYR A 17 -2.99 -2.42 1.76
N GLY A 18 -3.53 -3.64 1.83
CA GLY A 18 -3.68 -4.52 0.66
C GLY A 18 -4.70 -4.06 -0.40
N GLY A 19 -5.49 -3.02 -0.14
CA GLY A 19 -6.49 -2.52 -1.08
C GLY A 19 -5.87 -1.72 -2.25
N LYS A 20 -6.57 -1.74 -3.39
CA LYS A 20 -6.20 -0.93 -4.57
C LYS A 20 -6.71 0.51 -4.51
N MET A 21 -7.64 0.80 -3.61
CA MET A 21 -8.34 2.08 -3.52
C MET A 21 -8.52 2.48 -2.06
N VAL A 22 -8.36 3.75 -1.74
CA VAL A 22 -8.54 4.31 -0.40
C VAL A 22 -9.14 5.72 -0.47
N CYS A 23 -9.98 6.10 0.48
CA CYS A 23 -10.51 7.47 0.58
C CYS A 23 -9.95 8.23 1.78
N SER A 24 -10.13 9.56 1.80
CA SER A 24 -9.61 10.40 2.88
C SER A 24 -10.26 10.08 4.23
N LEU A 25 -11.57 9.72 4.26
CA LEU A 25 -12.23 9.27 5.49
C LEU A 25 -11.62 7.96 6.01
N GLN A 26 -11.34 7.02 5.11
CA GLN A 26 -10.73 5.75 5.47
C GLN A 26 -9.35 5.95 6.09
N ILE A 27 -8.53 6.83 5.51
CA ILE A 27 -7.22 7.18 6.08
C ILE A 27 -7.38 7.86 7.46
N TYR A 28 -8.38 8.72 7.62
CA TYR A 28 -8.66 9.37 8.90
C TYR A 28 -9.02 8.36 10.00
N HIS A 29 -9.92 7.43 9.73
CA HIS A 29 -10.36 6.48 10.75
C HIS A 29 -9.36 5.33 10.95
N GLU A 30 -8.98 4.65 9.87
CA GLU A 30 -8.12 3.45 9.95
C GLU A 30 -6.64 3.81 10.03
N GLY A 31 -6.18 4.75 9.21
CA GLY A 31 -4.76 5.11 9.15
C GLY A 31 -4.29 5.97 10.31
N LEU A 32 -5.15 6.85 10.81
CA LEU A 32 -4.85 7.73 11.95
C LEU A 32 -5.51 7.27 13.26
N GLY A 33 -6.33 6.22 13.23
CA GLY A 33 -6.94 5.62 14.42
C GLY A 33 -8.05 6.46 15.05
N HIS A 34 -8.71 7.33 14.28
CA HIS A 34 -9.88 8.08 14.77
C HIS A 34 -11.11 7.16 14.83
N PRO A 35 -11.95 7.26 15.87
CA PRO A 35 -13.15 6.45 15.99
C PRO A 35 -14.12 6.69 14.81
N ASP A 36 -14.84 5.67 14.38
CA ASP A 36 -15.72 5.69 13.20
C ASP A 36 -16.89 6.69 13.29
N TYR A 37 -17.25 7.13 14.50
CA TYR A 37 -18.29 8.13 14.74
C TYR A 37 -17.78 9.58 14.73
N GLU A 38 -16.47 9.81 14.69
CA GLU A 38 -15.89 11.15 14.69
C GLU A 38 -15.80 11.73 13.27
N GLU A 39 -16.55 12.80 12.99
CA GLU A 39 -16.47 13.45 11.68
C GLU A 39 -15.16 14.25 11.55
N PRO A 40 -14.32 13.96 10.53
CA PRO A 40 -13.10 14.72 10.28
C PRO A 40 -13.40 16.16 9.92
N LYS A 41 -12.59 17.09 10.41
CA LYS A 41 -12.74 18.50 10.07
C LYS A 41 -12.15 18.76 8.68
N GLN A 42 -12.53 19.90 8.12
CA GLN A 42 -12.04 20.31 6.80
C GLN A 42 -10.51 20.40 6.72
N TYR A 43 -9.83 20.81 7.80
CA TYR A 43 -8.37 20.85 7.81
C TYR A 43 -7.75 19.44 7.82
N ASP A 44 -8.33 18.49 8.55
CA ASP A 44 -7.85 17.10 8.58
C ASP A 44 -7.86 16.48 7.17
N ILE A 45 -8.96 16.69 6.44
CA ILE A 45 -9.10 16.22 5.06
C ILE A 45 -8.09 16.93 4.13
N ARG A 46 -7.83 18.22 4.34
CA ARG A 46 -6.85 18.97 3.53
C ARG A 46 -5.42 18.49 3.79
N ASP A 47 -5.07 18.21 5.04
CA ASP A 47 -3.77 17.66 5.41
C ASP A 47 -3.56 16.26 4.83
N ILE A 48 -4.53 15.36 4.98
CA ILE A 48 -4.49 14.02 4.38
C ILE A 48 -4.29 14.13 2.85
N ASN A 49 -5.07 14.98 2.18
CA ASN A 49 -4.95 15.15 0.74
C ASN A 49 -3.60 15.75 0.31
N SER A 50 -3.07 16.69 1.10
CA SER A 50 -1.73 17.24 0.87
C SER A 50 -0.65 16.17 1.02
N ILE A 51 -0.75 15.33 2.05
CA ILE A 51 0.21 14.25 2.29
C ILE A 51 0.15 13.21 1.17
N MET A 52 -1.05 12.76 0.81
CA MET A 52 -1.25 11.82 -0.28
C MET A 52 -0.68 12.35 -1.59
N LYS A 53 -0.90 13.63 -1.89
CA LYS A 53 -0.41 14.25 -3.13
C LYS A 53 1.12 14.35 -3.21
N ASN A 54 1.76 14.71 -2.10
CA ASN A 54 3.19 15.06 -2.10
C ASN A 54 4.10 13.88 -1.72
N TYR A 55 3.61 12.92 -0.91
CA TYR A 55 4.43 11.87 -0.32
C TYR A 55 3.98 10.45 -0.64
N ALA A 56 2.69 10.21 -0.96
CA ALA A 56 2.22 8.85 -1.26
C ALA A 56 2.60 8.43 -2.70
N ALA A 57 3.87 8.09 -2.89
CA ALA A 57 4.36 7.53 -4.14
C ALA A 57 3.59 6.25 -4.53
N GLY A 58 3.27 6.10 -5.82
CA GLY A 58 2.49 4.98 -6.30
C GLY A 58 0.99 5.07 -6.02
N TRP A 59 0.49 6.23 -5.57
CA TRP A 59 -0.94 6.51 -5.45
C TRP A 59 -1.35 7.68 -6.34
N LYS A 60 -2.50 7.57 -7.01
CA LYS A 60 -3.06 8.57 -7.90
C LYS A 60 -4.47 8.95 -7.43
N ALA A 61 -4.75 10.25 -7.36
CA ALA A 61 -6.09 10.73 -7.04
C ALA A 61 -7.10 10.37 -8.13
N PHE A 62 -8.32 10.02 -7.75
CA PHE A 62 -9.40 9.79 -8.69
C PHE A 62 -9.80 11.06 -9.41
N GLU A 63 -10.06 10.95 -10.72
CA GLU A 63 -10.65 12.03 -11.51
C GLU A 63 -12.12 12.25 -11.14
N ASN A 64 -12.86 11.16 -10.93
CA ASN A 64 -14.28 11.18 -10.57
C ASN A 64 -14.53 10.45 -9.23
N PRO A 65 -15.45 10.93 -8.37
CA PRO A 65 -15.80 10.23 -7.14
C PRO A 65 -16.22 8.77 -7.40
N ARG A 66 -15.76 7.85 -6.55
CA ARG A 66 -16.08 6.42 -6.61
C ARG A 66 -16.83 5.98 -5.37
N HIS A 67 -17.51 4.84 -5.48
CA HIS A 67 -18.25 4.25 -4.37
C HIS A 67 -17.30 3.43 -3.49
N PHE A 68 -17.23 3.75 -2.20
CA PHE A 68 -16.57 2.95 -1.18
C PHE A 68 -17.60 2.16 -0.38
N PRO A 69 -17.22 1.00 0.18
CA PRO A 69 -18.10 0.28 1.09
C PRO A 69 -18.52 1.17 2.28
N PRO A 70 -19.72 0.95 2.86
CA PRO A 70 -20.12 1.61 4.09
C PRO A 70 -19.03 1.46 5.18
N PRO A 71 -18.74 2.50 5.98
CA PRO A 71 -19.48 3.76 6.13
C PRO A 71 -19.06 4.89 5.15
N TYR A 72 -18.09 4.65 4.27
CA TYR A 72 -17.45 5.73 3.52
C TYR A 72 -18.25 6.25 2.32
N ASN A 73 -19.16 5.46 1.76
CA ASN A 73 -20.06 5.87 0.67
C ASN A 73 -19.30 6.46 -0.54
N ARG A 74 -19.99 7.22 -1.40
CA ARG A 74 -19.42 7.79 -2.63
C ARG A 74 -18.60 9.06 -2.35
N GLN A 75 -17.30 9.02 -2.65
CA GLN A 75 -16.40 10.16 -2.45
C GLN A 75 -15.16 10.11 -3.36
N LYS A 76 -14.36 11.19 -3.33
CA LYS A 76 -13.02 11.19 -3.95
C LYS A 76 -12.06 10.35 -3.10
N GLY A 77 -11.04 9.83 -3.75
CA GLY A 77 -10.04 8.98 -3.11
C GLY A 77 -8.84 8.81 -4.01
N TRP A 78 -8.06 7.78 -3.72
CA TRP A 78 -6.81 7.46 -4.37
C TRP A 78 -6.83 6.00 -4.81
N GLU A 79 -6.28 5.72 -5.98
CA GLU A 79 -5.96 4.37 -6.46
C GLU A 79 -4.46 4.16 -6.40
N ARG A 80 -4.04 2.91 -6.18
CA ARG A 80 -2.68 2.52 -6.47
C ARG A 80 -2.44 2.70 -7.95
N ALA A 81 -1.47 3.53 -8.32
CA ALA A 81 -0.91 3.51 -9.65
C ALA A 81 -0.35 2.10 -9.86
N GLU A 82 -0.80 1.42 -10.92
CA GLU A 82 -0.15 0.18 -11.33
C GLU A 82 1.34 0.49 -11.51
N PRO A 83 2.25 -0.40 -11.06
CA PRO A 83 3.65 -0.25 -11.44
C PRO A 83 3.69 -0.10 -12.97
N PRO A 84 4.55 0.79 -13.52
CA PRO A 84 4.71 0.85 -14.97
C PRO A 84 4.87 -0.58 -15.46
N ASP A 85 4.10 -0.95 -16.48
CA ASP A 85 4.04 -2.30 -17.03
C ASP A 85 5.46 -2.81 -17.30
N ASN A 86 6.02 -3.47 -16.30
CA ASN A 86 7.17 -4.34 -16.40
C ASN A 86 6.57 -5.75 -16.51
N GLY A 87 5.63 -5.95 -17.45
CA GLY A 87 5.09 -7.24 -17.89
C GLY A 87 5.03 -8.36 -16.84
N GLY A 88 4.28 -8.21 -15.75
CA GLY A 88 4.08 -9.35 -14.84
C GLY A 88 3.50 -9.02 -13.48
N HIS A 89 2.18 -8.87 -13.40
CA HIS A 89 1.47 -9.24 -12.17
C HIS A 89 0.59 -10.46 -12.47
N GLY A 90 1.27 -11.59 -12.63
CA GLY A 90 0.72 -12.91 -12.40
C GLY A 90 1.73 -13.64 -11.52
N GLU A 91 1.34 -13.88 -10.27
CA GLU A 91 1.79 -15.02 -9.46
C GLU A 91 3.30 -15.11 -9.17
N SER A 92 3.69 -14.77 -7.94
CA SER A 92 4.95 -15.21 -7.31
C SER A 92 6.23 -15.01 -8.16
N GLY A 93 6.79 -13.81 -8.12
CA GLY A 93 8.09 -13.48 -8.72
C GLY A 93 9.31 -14.12 -8.03
N PHE A 94 9.20 -15.35 -7.51
CA PHE A 94 10.37 -16.17 -7.22
C PHE A 94 10.73 -16.92 -8.50
N GLN A 95 11.64 -16.35 -9.28
CA GLN A 95 12.29 -17.11 -10.35
C GLN A 95 13.23 -18.12 -9.67
N PRO A 96 13.03 -19.44 -9.83
CA PRO A 96 13.99 -20.41 -9.33
C PRO A 96 15.34 -20.15 -10.02
N LEU A 97 16.38 -19.99 -9.21
CA LEU A 97 17.76 -19.86 -9.69
C LEU A 97 18.08 -21.05 -10.60
N PRO A 98 18.61 -20.83 -11.82
CA PRO A 98 19.12 -21.94 -12.62
C PRO A 98 20.28 -22.62 -11.88
N GLU A 99 20.32 -23.96 -11.90
CA GLU A 99 21.24 -24.78 -11.09
C GLU A 99 22.73 -24.38 -11.19
N GLY A 100 23.13 -23.75 -12.30
CA GLY A 100 24.49 -23.25 -12.50
C GLY A 100 24.90 -22.08 -11.58
N GLU A 101 23.94 -21.25 -11.13
CA GLU A 101 24.23 -20.07 -10.30
C GLU A 101 24.32 -20.44 -8.80
N ALA A 102 23.53 -21.43 -8.35
CA ALA A 102 23.56 -21.94 -6.98
C ALA A 102 24.91 -22.57 -6.60
N VAL A 103 25.60 -23.20 -7.57
CA VAL A 103 26.93 -23.79 -7.38
C VAL A 103 28.00 -22.70 -7.22
N GLN A 104 27.88 -21.59 -7.95
CA GLN A 104 28.84 -20.48 -7.88
C GLN A 104 28.75 -19.70 -6.57
N LEU A 105 27.57 -19.69 -5.94
CA LEU A 105 27.29 -19.06 -4.65
C LEU A 105 27.63 -19.93 -3.43
N GLY A 106 28.05 -21.19 -3.63
CA GLY A 106 28.46 -22.08 -2.53
C GLY A 106 27.32 -22.47 -1.58
N LEU A 107 26.08 -22.50 -2.06
CA LEU A 107 24.93 -22.87 -1.24
C LEU A 107 25.04 -24.34 -0.78
N PRO A 108 24.75 -24.63 0.50
CA PRO A 108 24.81 -26.00 1.01
C PRO A 108 23.74 -26.86 0.33
N LYS A 109 24.13 -28.06 -0.10
CA LYS A 109 23.29 -29.00 -0.85
C LYS A 109 21.97 -29.33 -0.15
N GLU A 110 21.96 -29.27 1.18
CA GLU A 110 20.78 -29.54 2.02
C GLU A 110 19.62 -28.54 1.78
N TRP A 111 19.88 -27.35 1.22
CA TRP A 111 18.85 -26.36 0.87
C TRP A 111 18.20 -26.61 -0.48
N LEU A 112 18.81 -27.44 -1.33
CA LEU A 112 18.29 -27.79 -2.65
C LEU A 112 17.32 -28.99 -2.60
N GLU A 113 17.36 -29.79 -1.53
CA GLU A 113 16.61 -31.05 -1.43
C GLU A 113 15.42 -31.01 -0.43
N GLY A 114 15.07 -29.84 0.09
CA GLY A 114 13.98 -29.66 1.07
C GLY A 114 12.57 -29.61 0.48
N GLY A 115 12.29 -30.37 -0.58
CA GLY A 115 11.03 -30.26 -1.32
C GLY A 115 10.67 -31.48 -2.15
N LYS A 116 10.59 -32.66 -1.51
CA LYS A 116 9.88 -33.80 -2.10
C LYS A 116 9.05 -34.49 -1.02
N PRO A 117 7.73 -34.66 -1.21
CA PRO A 117 6.92 -35.46 -0.31
C PRO A 117 7.32 -36.94 -0.33
#